data_AF-A0A351IXU3-F1
#
_entry.id   AF-A0A351IXU3-F1
#
_cell.length_a   1.000
_cell.length_b   1.000
_cell.length_c   1.000
_cell.angle_alpha   90.00
_cell.angle_beta   90.00
_cell.angle_gamma   90.00
#
_symmetry.space_group_name_H-M   'P 1'
#
loop_
_entity.id
_entity.type
_entity.pdbx_description
1 polymer ?
#
loop_
_entity_poly.entity_id
_entity_poly.type
_entity_poly.pdbx_seq_one_letter_code
_entity_poly.pdbx_strand_id
1 'polypeptide(L)'
;MKDNIYHGIHIGEHSFEPAAVMDEIQKRCIEPGMNFVTIRTRKVDVPEEYFYAWAKYLAEHQIYFIFLYTMQNAPEGTYSHLNAKIVKGIQKIAGKYFLGDMIGETGSSFACKQAGYYSHVKHTSMPPQNLPDMEVAARTYISRVKEMVEYDHSIGIEDVITVEATALNNYNMEAGVTMPMLELMCGNPEILVPALRGTARMYHAKLWGTYIAHEWYGGMRHGDILKQKRLELAYKYAYLAGSQAFCLESGDESLESYGQKHEMDHPYCQQYRQVLQSFNEWIQKDERPAGGPKAKVAFVQGNLDAFGGWGGSSLWSQFEGESWGHSVPEYSWHIFNEIGKTRHWSDPALFGEEDVSAFPAYGQFDIVPAKAKAKDLARYDY
;
A
#
# COMPACT_ATOMS: atom_id res chain seq x y z
N MET A 1 26.16 -2.60 1.99
CA MET A 1 25.12 -3.13 2.90
C MET A 1 23.90 -3.40 2.03
N LYS A 2 23.24 -4.56 2.12
CA LYS A 2 22.00 -4.85 1.36
C LYS A 2 20.81 -4.28 2.14
N ASP A 3 19.78 -3.79 1.44
CA ASP A 3 18.52 -3.40 2.09
C ASP A 3 17.82 -4.68 2.61
N ASN A 4 17.19 -4.59 3.78
CA ASN A 4 16.29 -5.66 4.22
C ASN A 4 15.07 -5.70 3.28
N ILE A 5 14.76 -6.90 2.79
CA ILE A 5 13.57 -7.15 1.97
C ILE A 5 12.54 -7.88 2.81
N TYR A 6 11.32 -7.36 2.81
CA TYR A 6 10.15 -7.90 3.50
C TYR A 6 9.20 -8.42 2.43
N HIS A 7 9.09 -9.74 2.28
CA HIS A 7 8.20 -10.35 1.31
C HIS A 7 7.23 -11.26 2.04
N GLY A 8 5.95 -11.07 1.76
CA GLY A 8 4.90 -11.63 2.59
C GLY A 8 3.50 -11.57 2.00
N ILE A 9 2.56 -11.90 2.86
CA ILE A 9 1.14 -12.02 2.56
C ILE A 9 0.29 -11.32 3.61
N HIS A 10 -0.98 -11.19 3.26
CA HIS A 10 -2.04 -10.71 4.11
C HIS A 10 -2.84 -11.88 4.69
N ILE A 11 -2.96 -11.91 6.03
CA ILE A 11 -3.86 -12.82 6.73
C ILE A 11 -5.09 -12.03 7.16
N GLY A 12 -6.28 -12.61 6.99
CA GLY A 12 -7.52 -11.98 7.43
C GLY A 12 -8.37 -11.33 6.34
N GLU A 13 -8.09 -11.56 5.04
CA GLU A 13 -8.71 -10.85 3.91
C GLU A 13 -10.13 -11.34 3.55
N HIS A 14 -10.38 -12.64 3.66
CA HIS A 14 -11.70 -13.21 3.38
C HIS A 14 -12.31 -13.87 4.62
N SER A 15 -11.46 -14.43 5.48
CA SER A 15 -11.84 -14.99 6.78
C SER A 15 -10.84 -14.55 7.86
N PHE A 16 -11.26 -14.46 9.12
CA PHE A 16 -10.35 -14.19 10.22
C PHE A 16 -10.84 -14.89 11.48
N GLU A 17 -10.05 -15.84 11.96
CA GLU A 17 -10.28 -16.45 13.27
C GLU A 17 -9.01 -16.40 14.12
N PRO A 18 -9.03 -15.76 15.30
CA PRO A 18 -7.82 -15.55 16.09
C PRO A 18 -7.02 -16.82 16.39
N ALA A 19 -7.73 -17.93 16.61
CA ALA A 19 -7.13 -19.24 16.89
C ALA A 19 -6.42 -19.86 15.67
N ALA A 20 -6.83 -19.51 14.44
CA ALA A 20 -6.29 -20.07 13.21
C ALA A 20 -5.11 -19.27 12.64
N VAL A 21 -4.90 -18.02 13.08
CA VAL A 21 -3.89 -17.11 12.52
C VAL A 21 -2.49 -17.73 12.45
N MET A 22 -2.03 -18.44 13.49
CA MET A 22 -0.69 -19.06 13.47
C MET A 22 -0.60 -20.21 12.45
N ASP A 23 -1.64 -21.02 12.32
CA ASP A 23 -1.69 -22.12 11.35
C ASP A 23 -1.69 -21.58 9.91
N GLU A 24 -2.38 -20.47 9.69
CA GLU A 24 -2.37 -19.79 8.38
C GLU A 24 -0.99 -19.20 8.06
N ILE A 25 -0.36 -18.53 9.02
CA ILE A 25 1.01 -18.00 8.87
C ILE A 25 1.98 -19.13 8.57
N GLN A 26 1.87 -20.26 9.27
CA GLN A 26 2.72 -21.42 9.05
C GLN A 26 2.64 -21.91 7.60
N LYS A 27 1.42 -22.19 7.13
CA LYS A 27 1.16 -22.78 5.80
C LYS A 27 1.41 -21.81 4.65
N ARG A 28 1.00 -20.54 4.82
CA ARG A 28 0.95 -19.58 3.71
C ARG A 28 2.16 -18.64 3.68
N CYS A 29 2.86 -18.45 4.80
CA CYS A 29 4.04 -17.57 4.88
C CYS A 29 5.34 -18.32 5.15
N ILE A 30 5.43 -19.07 6.25
CA ILE A 30 6.69 -19.70 6.70
C ILE A 30 7.10 -20.83 5.76
N GLU A 31 6.21 -21.76 5.45
CA GLU A 31 6.51 -22.92 4.57
C GLU A 31 6.98 -22.50 3.16
N PRO A 32 6.38 -21.48 2.52
CA PRO A 32 6.90 -20.92 1.26
C PRO A 32 8.21 -20.11 1.39
N GLY A 33 8.72 -19.93 2.62
CA GLY A 33 9.98 -19.23 2.89
C GLY A 33 9.88 -17.70 2.87
N MET A 34 8.69 -17.14 3.05
CA MET A 34 8.48 -15.70 3.19
C MET A 34 8.84 -15.23 4.61
N ASN A 35 9.05 -13.92 4.79
CA ASN A 35 9.57 -13.36 6.04
C ASN A 35 8.75 -12.18 6.58
N PHE A 36 7.58 -11.91 6.00
CA PHE A 36 6.72 -10.80 6.38
C PHE A 36 5.25 -11.22 6.38
N VAL A 37 4.46 -10.66 7.30
CA VAL A 37 3.01 -10.85 7.30
C VAL A 37 2.28 -9.60 7.77
N THR A 38 1.16 -9.32 7.12
CA THR A 38 0.18 -8.34 7.61
C THR A 38 -1.00 -9.09 8.21
N ILE A 39 -1.35 -8.77 9.46
CA ILE A 39 -2.49 -9.37 10.16
C ILE A 39 -3.65 -8.37 10.16
N ARG A 40 -4.67 -8.60 9.32
CA ARG A 40 -5.90 -7.80 9.31
C ARG A 40 -6.74 -8.12 10.53
N THR A 41 -7.04 -7.12 11.33
CA THR A 41 -8.09 -7.28 12.35
C THR A 41 -9.46 -7.12 11.71
N ARG A 42 -10.44 -7.87 12.24
CA ARG A 42 -11.87 -7.80 11.89
C ARG A 42 -12.67 -7.37 13.12
N LYS A 43 -13.95 -7.05 12.92
CA LYS A 43 -14.91 -6.70 13.99
C LYS A 43 -15.31 -7.91 14.84
N VAL A 44 -14.31 -8.58 15.40
CA VAL A 44 -14.42 -9.71 16.30
C VAL A 44 -13.47 -9.45 17.45
N ASP A 45 -13.92 -9.68 18.68
CA ASP A 45 -13.04 -9.47 19.83
C ASP A 45 -11.86 -10.43 19.76
N VAL A 46 -10.65 -9.87 19.86
CA VAL A 46 -9.41 -10.64 19.90
C VAL A 46 -8.91 -10.63 21.35
N PRO A 47 -8.97 -11.77 22.05
CA PRO A 47 -8.40 -11.87 23.38
C PRO A 47 -6.91 -11.50 23.41
N GLU A 48 -6.49 -10.80 24.47
CA GLU A 48 -5.13 -10.28 24.64
C GLU A 48 -4.04 -11.35 24.47
N GLU A 49 -4.32 -12.58 24.94
CA GLU A 49 -3.40 -13.71 24.85
C GLU A 49 -3.02 -14.08 23.41
N TYR A 50 -3.90 -13.86 22.43
CA TYR A 50 -3.61 -14.16 21.03
C TYR A 50 -2.56 -13.21 20.46
N PHE A 51 -2.62 -11.91 20.79
CA PHE A 51 -1.60 -10.95 20.35
C PHE A 51 -0.20 -11.36 20.84
N TYR A 52 -0.09 -11.84 22.08
CA TYR A 52 1.18 -12.32 22.63
C TYR A 52 1.60 -13.66 22.04
N ALA A 53 0.65 -14.57 21.80
CA ALA A 53 0.92 -15.85 21.14
C ALA A 53 1.46 -15.63 19.72
N TRP A 54 0.81 -14.78 18.93
CA TRP A 54 1.27 -14.42 17.58
C TRP A 54 2.63 -13.76 17.61
N ALA A 55 2.83 -12.75 18.49
CA ALA A 55 4.11 -12.06 18.63
C ALA A 55 5.25 -13.04 18.97
N LYS A 56 5.01 -13.99 19.87
CA LYS A 56 5.98 -15.02 20.24
C LYS A 56 6.28 -15.94 19.07
N TYR A 57 5.23 -16.45 18.43
CA TYR A 57 5.35 -17.38 17.31
C TYR A 57 6.15 -16.77 16.15
N LEU A 58 5.81 -15.54 15.77
CA LEU A 58 6.47 -14.82 14.68
C LEU A 58 7.94 -14.52 15.01
N ALA A 59 8.24 -14.16 16.25
CA ALA A 59 9.61 -13.91 16.69
C ALA A 59 10.48 -15.18 16.69
N GLU A 60 9.92 -16.31 17.13
CA GLU A 60 10.60 -17.62 17.12
C GLU A 60 10.93 -18.08 15.69
N HIS A 61 10.08 -17.73 14.72
CA HIS A 61 10.27 -18.03 13.29
C HIS A 61 10.94 -16.90 12.50
N GLN A 62 11.35 -15.81 13.16
CA GLN A 62 12.01 -14.65 12.55
C GLN A 62 11.17 -13.95 11.47
N ILE A 63 9.86 -13.95 11.62
CA ILE A 63 8.91 -13.31 10.70
C ILE A 63 8.58 -11.91 11.19
N TYR A 64 8.73 -10.93 10.31
CA TYR A 64 8.32 -9.56 10.56
C TYR A 64 6.82 -9.40 10.38
N PHE A 65 6.19 -8.54 11.17
CA PHE A 65 4.75 -8.34 11.07
C PHE A 65 4.29 -6.94 11.43
N ILE A 66 3.13 -6.60 10.87
CA ILE A 66 2.33 -5.43 11.19
C ILE A 66 0.88 -5.88 11.44
N PHE A 67 0.14 -5.05 12.17
CA PHE A 67 -1.31 -5.15 12.17
C PHE A 67 -1.90 -4.21 11.10
N LEU A 68 -3.12 -4.51 10.66
CA LEU A 68 -3.87 -3.68 9.72
C LEU A 68 -5.30 -3.53 10.21
N TYR A 69 -5.80 -2.29 10.14
CA TYR A 69 -7.17 -1.91 10.48
C TYR A 69 -7.54 -2.11 11.96
N THR A 70 -6.57 -1.97 12.86
CA THR A 70 -6.80 -2.12 14.31
C THR A 70 -7.80 -1.09 14.84
N MET A 71 -7.80 0.12 14.27
CA MET A 71 -8.73 1.19 14.61
C MET A 71 -10.04 1.10 13.83
N GLN A 72 -9.97 0.82 12.53
CA GLN A 72 -11.16 0.78 11.66
C GLN A 72 -12.09 -0.38 11.99
N ASN A 73 -11.55 -1.48 12.50
CA ASN A 73 -12.31 -2.65 12.90
C ASN A 73 -12.34 -2.86 14.41
N ALA A 74 -11.99 -1.84 15.20
CA ALA A 74 -11.97 -1.90 16.66
C ALA A 74 -13.26 -2.50 17.26
N PRO A 75 -13.14 -3.30 18.33
CA PRO A 75 -14.27 -3.75 19.14
C PRO A 75 -15.16 -2.60 19.61
N GLU A 76 -16.46 -2.89 19.78
CA GLU A 76 -17.41 -1.90 20.28
C GLU A 76 -16.96 -1.33 21.64
N GLY A 77 -16.99 -0.01 21.77
CA GLY A 77 -16.55 0.69 22.98
C GLY A 77 -15.03 0.89 23.10
N THR A 78 -14.25 0.51 22.09
CA THR A 78 -12.81 0.76 22.03
C THR A 78 -12.43 1.58 20.79
N TYR A 79 -11.29 2.27 20.84
CA TYR A 79 -10.77 3.01 19.67
C TYR A 79 -9.90 2.13 18.76
N SER A 80 -9.27 1.09 19.32
CA SER A 80 -8.42 0.15 18.59
C SER A 80 -8.44 -1.22 19.26
N HIS A 81 -8.17 -2.27 18.48
CA HIS A 81 -7.76 -3.58 18.99
C HIS A 81 -6.48 -3.51 19.85
N LEU A 82 -5.61 -2.54 19.58
CA LEU A 82 -4.36 -2.35 20.29
C LEU A 82 -4.54 -1.30 21.39
N ASN A 83 -3.82 -1.50 22.49
CA ASN A 83 -3.69 -0.52 23.55
C ASN A 83 -2.26 -0.58 24.12
N ALA A 84 -1.90 0.38 24.98
CA ALA A 84 -0.54 0.49 25.51
C ALA A 84 -0.03 -0.78 26.22
N LYS A 85 -0.92 -1.56 26.85
CA LYS A 85 -0.55 -2.82 27.51
C LYS A 85 -0.18 -3.88 26.46
N ILE A 86 -1.05 -4.07 25.46
CA ILE A 86 -0.85 -5.03 24.37
C ILE A 86 0.42 -4.69 23.59
N VAL A 87 0.58 -3.43 23.15
CA VAL A 87 1.75 -2.97 22.39
C VAL A 87 3.04 -3.20 23.16
N LYS A 88 3.10 -2.81 24.42
CA LYS A 88 4.28 -3.04 25.26
C LYS A 88 4.60 -4.52 25.45
N GLY A 89 3.56 -5.37 25.56
CA GLY A 89 3.72 -6.82 25.62
C GLY A 89 4.30 -7.39 24.32
N ILE A 90 3.75 -6.99 23.17
CA ILE A 90 4.24 -7.39 21.84
C ILE A 90 5.69 -6.94 21.66
N GLN A 91 6.02 -5.68 21.95
CA GLN A 91 7.38 -5.14 21.81
C GLN A 91 8.39 -5.90 22.68
N LYS A 92 7.99 -6.28 23.90
CA LYS A 92 8.85 -7.09 24.79
C LYS A 92 9.10 -8.50 24.23
N ILE A 93 8.11 -9.09 23.58
CA ILE A 93 8.16 -10.46 23.06
C ILE A 93 8.86 -10.52 21.70
N ALA A 94 8.44 -9.68 20.76
CA ALA A 94 8.84 -9.73 19.36
C ALA A 94 9.97 -8.75 19.01
N GLY A 95 10.17 -7.68 19.79
CA GLY A 95 11.19 -6.67 19.54
C GLY A 95 11.16 -6.17 18.09
N LYS A 96 12.28 -6.35 17.37
CA LYS A 96 12.45 -5.90 15.98
C LYS A 96 11.50 -6.53 14.96
N TYR A 97 10.84 -7.64 15.29
CA TYR A 97 9.93 -8.33 14.36
C TYR A 97 8.56 -7.65 14.30
N PHE A 98 8.17 -6.91 15.34
CA PHE A 98 6.99 -6.05 15.27
C PHE A 98 7.36 -4.72 14.62
N LEU A 99 6.80 -4.45 13.44
CA LEU A 99 7.11 -3.25 12.65
C LEU A 99 6.14 -2.10 12.92
N GLY A 100 4.99 -2.34 13.53
CA GLY A 100 4.02 -1.30 13.88
C GLY A 100 2.59 -1.62 13.48
N ASP A 101 1.78 -0.58 13.33
CA ASP A 101 0.39 -0.66 12.88
C ASP A 101 0.18 0.05 11.54
N MET A 102 -0.64 -0.57 10.69
CA MET A 102 -1.06 -0.02 9.42
C MET A 102 -2.47 0.54 9.54
N ILE A 103 -2.58 1.86 9.48
CA ILE A 103 -3.83 2.61 9.52
C ILE A 103 -4.57 2.59 8.17
N GLY A 104 -4.27 1.61 7.31
CA GLY A 104 -5.01 1.31 6.10
C GLY A 104 -5.04 2.42 5.05
N GLU A 105 -6.08 2.39 4.21
CA GLU A 105 -6.39 3.37 3.15
C GLU A 105 -7.08 4.65 3.66
N THR A 106 -6.74 5.08 4.89
CA THR A 106 -7.36 6.27 5.50
C THR A 106 -7.19 7.50 4.62
N GLY A 107 -6.00 7.68 4.04
CA GLY A 107 -5.72 8.74 3.09
C GLY A 107 -6.58 8.64 1.83
N SER A 108 -6.53 7.52 1.13
CA SER A 108 -7.30 7.30 -0.11
C SER A 108 -8.81 7.51 0.07
N SER A 109 -9.34 7.24 1.27
CA SER A 109 -10.74 7.50 1.65
C SER A 109 -11.13 8.98 1.61
N PHE A 110 -10.17 9.90 1.64
CA PHE A 110 -10.36 11.36 1.56
C PHE A 110 -9.89 11.94 0.22
N ALA A 111 -9.49 11.10 -0.73
CA ALA A 111 -8.87 11.54 -1.97
C ALA A 111 -9.57 11.06 -3.25
N CYS A 112 -9.88 9.76 -3.34
CA CYS A 112 -10.15 9.11 -4.62
C CYS A 112 -11.33 8.13 -4.64
N LYS A 113 -12.07 7.99 -3.53
CA LYS A 113 -13.22 7.08 -3.52
C LYS A 113 -14.41 7.74 -4.23
N GLN A 114 -15.21 6.93 -4.90
CA GLN A 114 -16.46 7.40 -5.53
C GLN A 114 -17.55 7.58 -4.46
N ALA A 115 -18.52 8.47 -4.69
CA ALA A 115 -19.61 8.73 -3.74
C ALA A 115 -20.33 7.45 -3.26
N GLY A 116 -20.55 6.49 -4.18
CA GLY A 116 -21.19 5.21 -3.84
C GLY A 116 -20.37 4.32 -2.89
N TYR A 117 -19.04 4.49 -2.83
CA TYR A 117 -18.16 3.66 -2.01
C TYR A 117 -18.55 3.67 -0.53
N TYR A 118 -18.88 4.84 0.02
CA TYR A 118 -19.24 5.01 1.44
C TYR A 118 -20.60 4.41 1.81
N SER A 119 -21.45 4.11 0.82
CA SER A 119 -22.72 3.41 1.05
C SER A 119 -22.56 1.89 1.11
N HIS A 120 -21.53 1.36 0.44
CA HIS A 120 -21.28 -0.09 0.34
C HIS A 120 -20.32 -0.58 1.42
N VAL A 121 -19.36 0.26 1.84
CA VAL A 121 -18.40 -0.09 2.89
C VAL A 121 -18.94 0.38 4.23
N LYS A 122 -19.51 -0.56 5.00
CA LYS A 122 -20.19 -0.31 6.30
C LYS A 122 -19.36 0.46 7.33
N HIS A 123 -18.06 0.64 7.12
CA HIS A 123 -17.10 1.13 8.12
C HIS A 123 -16.23 2.30 7.63
N THR A 124 -16.53 2.85 6.46
CA THR A 124 -15.89 4.07 5.96
C THR A 124 -16.93 5.17 5.90
N SER A 125 -16.77 6.18 6.75
CA SER A 125 -17.62 7.37 6.71
C SER A 125 -17.23 8.27 5.54
N MET A 126 -18.23 8.87 4.89
CA MET A 126 -18.00 9.90 3.89
C MET A 126 -17.23 11.08 4.53
N PRO A 127 -16.18 11.61 3.88
CA PRO A 127 -15.50 12.82 4.32
C PRO A 127 -16.48 14.00 4.44
N PRO A 128 -16.17 15.01 5.27
CA PRO A 128 -16.90 16.27 5.24
C PRO A 128 -17.01 16.81 3.81
N GLN A 129 -18.22 17.16 3.40
CA GLN A 129 -18.53 17.70 2.08
C GLN A 129 -18.69 19.22 2.13
N ASN A 130 -18.68 19.88 0.97
CA ASN A 130 -18.82 21.34 0.84
C ASN A 130 -17.72 22.10 1.58
N LEU A 131 -16.50 21.58 1.54
CA LEU A 131 -15.34 22.32 2.03
C LEU A 131 -15.17 23.62 1.23
N PRO A 132 -14.59 24.68 1.80
CA PRO A 132 -14.53 25.99 1.14
C PRO A 132 -13.48 26.04 0.02
N ASP A 133 -12.36 25.33 0.18
CA ASP A 133 -11.22 25.36 -0.75
C ASP A 133 -10.28 24.15 -0.59
N MET A 134 -9.33 24.03 -1.52
CA MET A 134 -8.32 22.96 -1.58
C MET A 134 -7.43 22.90 -0.33
N GLU A 135 -7.19 24.04 0.34
CA GLU A 135 -6.35 24.10 1.53
C GLU A 135 -7.06 23.45 2.71
N VAL A 136 -8.34 23.78 2.92
CA VAL A 136 -9.17 23.17 3.95
C VAL A 136 -9.38 21.68 3.65
N ALA A 137 -9.53 21.30 2.38
CA ALA A 137 -9.62 19.90 1.98
C ALA A 137 -8.34 19.10 2.32
N ALA A 138 -7.18 19.58 1.89
CA ALA A 138 -5.89 18.97 2.21
C ALA A 138 -5.65 18.90 3.72
N ARG A 139 -5.98 19.97 4.47
CA ARG A 139 -5.85 19.99 5.93
C ARG A 139 -6.78 18.98 6.61
N THR A 140 -7.98 18.78 6.07
CA THR A 140 -8.96 17.80 6.57
C THR A 140 -8.44 16.37 6.37
N TYR A 141 -7.88 16.07 5.19
CA TYR A 141 -7.17 14.81 4.93
C TYR A 141 -6.05 14.60 5.96
N ILE A 142 -5.12 15.58 6.08
CA ILE A 142 -3.94 15.45 6.95
C ILE A 142 -4.39 15.25 8.40
N SER A 143 -5.37 16.02 8.86
CA SER A 143 -5.84 15.96 10.25
C SER A 143 -6.44 14.60 10.59
N ARG A 144 -7.15 13.97 9.66
CA ARG A 144 -7.71 12.63 9.88
C ARG A 144 -6.62 11.56 10.00
N VAL A 145 -5.64 11.57 9.09
CA VAL A 145 -4.50 10.63 9.16
C VAL A 145 -3.71 10.89 10.43
N LYS A 146 -3.50 12.15 10.79
CA LYS A 146 -2.74 12.57 11.97
C LYS A 146 -3.39 12.11 13.28
N GLU A 147 -4.72 12.16 13.38
CA GLU A 147 -5.46 11.65 14.55
C GLU A 147 -5.10 10.18 14.84
N MET A 148 -5.03 9.35 13.80
CA MET A 148 -4.70 7.94 13.93
C MET A 148 -3.22 7.73 14.27
N VAL A 149 -2.32 8.49 13.62
CA VAL A 149 -0.88 8.49 13.97
C VAL A 149 -0.65 8.87 15.44
N GLU A 150 -1.31 9.94 15.90
CA GLU A 150 -1.20 10.41 17.29
C GLU A 150 -1.74 9.39 18.29
N TYR A 151 -2.79 8.65 17.93
CA TYR A 151 -3.27 7.54 18.75
C TYR A 151 -2.23 6.42 18.86
N ASP A 152 -1.66 5.96 17.75
CA ASP A 152 -0.63 4.93 17.74
C ASP A 152 0.58 5.33 18.58
N HIS A 153 1.03 6.57 18.44
CA HIS A 153 2.09 7.14 19.28
C HIS A 153 1.71 7.11 20.76
N SER A 154 0.46 7.45 21.11
CA SER A 154 -0.02 7.46 22.50
C SER A 154 -0.01 6.07 23.17
N ILE A 155 -0.10 4.99 22.38
CA ILE A 155 -0.03 3.61 22.87
C ILE A 155 1.36 2.98 22.69
N GLY A 156 2.35 3.76 22.24
CA GLY A 156 3.75 3.37 22.15
C GLY A 156 4.16 2.73 20.82
N ILE A 157 3.35 2.86 19.76
CA ILE A 157 3.73 2.47 18.40
C ILE A 157 4.38 3.68 17.75
N GLU A 158 5.68 3.64 17.51
CA GLU A 158 6.43 4.74 16.87
C GLU A 158 6.29 4.72 15.35
N ASP A 159 6.26 3.51 14.80
CA ASP A 159 6.26 3.27 13.37
C ASP A 159 4.84 3.03 12.87
N VAL A 160 4.26 4.07 12.25
CA VAL A 160 2.93 4.03 11.65
C VAL A 160 3.04 3.88 10.14
N ILE A 161 2.23 2.98 9.60
CA ILE A 161 2.22 2.57 8.20
C ILE A 161 0.89 2.98 7.56
N THR A 162 0.92 3.40 6.30
CA THR A 162 -0.29 3.56 5.47
C THR A 162 -0.20 2.66 4.25
N VAL A 163 -1.35 2.24 3.74
CA VAL A 163 -1.47 1.81 2.35
C VAL A 163 -2.26 2.88 1.61
N GLU A 164 -1.70 3.43 0.54
CA GLU A 164 -2.29 4.55 -0.20
C GLU A 164 -2.39 4.18 -1.67
N ALA A 165 -3.59 4.29 -2.24
CA ALA A 165 -3.89 3.97 -3.63
C ALA A 165 -3.51 5.08 -4.62
N THR A 166 -3.13 6.25 -4.12
CA THR A 166 -2.92 7.46 -4.92
C THR A 166 -1.49 8.01 -4.85
N ALA A 167 -1.21 9.02 -5.67
CA ALA A 167 0.04 9.79 -5.63
C ALA A 167 0.16 10.74 -4.42
N LEU A 168 -0.77 10.68 -3.45
CA LEU A 168 -0.90 11.64 -2.35
C LEU A 168 -0.21 11.21 -1.05
N ASN A 169 0.74 10.26 -1.13
CA ASN A 169 1.51 9.80 0.03
C ASN A 169 2.26 10.93 0.76
N ASN A 170 2.56 12.05 0.08
CA ASN A 170 3.16 13.21 0.72
C ASN A 170 2.29 13.73 1.88
N TYR A 171 0.97 13.73 1.75
CA TYR A 171 0.06 14.17 2.80
C TYR A 171 -0.01 13.17 3.97
N ASN A 172 0.10 11.86 3.71
CA ASN A 172 0.27 10.85 4.75
C ASN A 172 1.56 11.08 5.55
N MET A 173 2.67 11.37 4.86
CA MET A 173 3.95 11.66 5.52
C MET A 173 3.92 13.00 6.29
N GLU A 174 3.21 14.01 5.80
CA GLU A 174 2.96 15.26 6.55
C GLU A 174 2.18 15.02 7.85
N ALA A 175 1.26 14.04 7.85
CA ALA A 175 0.50 13.65 9.03
C ALA A 175 1.31 12.86 10.07
N GLY A 176 2.53 12.43 9.74
CA GLY A 176 3.43 11.72 10.65
C GLY A 176 3.59 10.22 10.37
N VAL A 177 3.10 9.73 9.23
CA VAL A 177 3.38 8.36 8.76
C VAL A 177 4.88 8.19 8.54
N THR A 178 5.41 7.02 8.87
CA THR A 178 6.86 6.75 8.89
C THR A 178 7.31 5.72 7.85
N MET A 179 6.41 4.79 7.50
CA MET A 179 6.65 3.77 6.48
C MET A 179 5.47 3.74 5.50
N PRO A 180 5.51 4.54 4.42
CA PRO A 180 4.41 4.59 3.46
C PRO A 180 4.45 3.36 2.54
N MET A 181 3.29 2.76 2.28
CA MET A 181 3.12 1.70 1.27
C MET A 181 2.11 2.14 0.19
N LEU A 182 2.35 1.69 -1.04
CA LEU A 182 1.45 1.94 -2.16
C LEU A 182 0.51 0.74 -2.34
N GLU A 183 -0.80 0.98 -2.46
CA GLU A 183 -1.73 0.00 -3.02
C GLU A 183 -1.45 -0.13 -4.52
N LEU A 184 -0.60 -1.09 -4.87
CA LEU A 184 -0.14 -1.32 -6.22
C LEU A 184 -1.24 -2.00 -7.03
N MET A 185 -1.33 -1.65 -8.32
CA MET A 185 -2.31 -2.09 -9.32
C MET A 185 -3.62 -1.28 -9.36
N CYS A 186 -3.90 -0.44 -8.36
CA CYS A 186 -5.02 0.48 -8.39
C CYS A 186 -4.95 1.40 -9.63
N GLY A 187 -3.97 2.29 -9.66
CA GLY A 187 -3.69 3.15 -10.81
C GLY A 187 -2.45 2.73 -11.60
N ASN A 188 -1.94 3.65 -12.43
CA ASN A 188 -0.73 3.41 -13.23
C ASN A 188 0.53 3.32 -12.34
N PRO A 189 1.16 2.14 -12.19
CA PRO A 189 2.38 1.95 -11.40
C PRO A 189 3.58 2.77 -11.87
N GLU A 190 3.60 3.15 -13.16
CA GLU A 190 4.65 3.99 -13.75
C GLU A 190 4.57 5.45 -13.29
N ILE A 191 3.49 5.85 -12.60
CA ILE A 191 3.33 7.16 -11.97
C ILE A 191 3.34 7.01 -10.44
N LEU A 192 2.55 6.07 -9.92
CA LEU A 192 2.32 5.94 -8.48
C LEU A 192 3.56 5.48 -7.71
N VAL A 193 4.36 4.57 -8.27
CA VAL A 193 5.60 4.10 -7.62
C VAL A 193 6.66 5.21 -7.57
N PRO A 194 6.93 5.96 -8.67
CA PRO A 194 7.74 7.17 -8.61
C PRO A 194 7.27 8.22 -7.59
N ALA A 195 5.96 8.41 -7.42
CA ALA A 195 5.40 9.32 -6.42
C ALA A 195 5.66 8.87 -4.99
N LEU A 196 5.41 7.59 -4.69
CA LEU A 196 5.73 7.04 -3.37
C LEU A 196 7.24 7.11 -3.11
N ARG A 197 8.08 6.66 -4.06
CA ARG A 197 9.53 6.63 -3.86
C ARG A 197 10.11 8.03 -3.67
N GLY A 198 9.71 8.99 -4.49
CA GLY A 198 10.15 10.38 -4.37
C GLY A 198 9.72 10.96 -3.02
N THR A 199 8.47 10.74 -2.61
CA THR A 199 7.97 11.13 -1.29
C THR A 199 8.77 10.50 -0.15
N ALA A 200 8.90 9.17 -0.13
CA ALA A 200 9.62 8.43 0.91
C ALA A 200 11.07 8.93 1.05
N ARG A 201 11.71 9.26 -0.07
CA ARG A 201 13.05 9.87 -0.11
C ARG A 201 13.08 11.26 0.53
N MET A 202 12.12 12.12 0.22
CA MET A 202 12.07 13.51 0.74
C MET A 202 11.73 13.57 2.24
N TYR A 203 10.94 12.63 2.73
CA TYR A 203 10.60 12.52 4.15
C TYR A 203 11.56 11.62 4.94
N HIS A 204 12.60 11.07 4.30
CA HIS A 204 13.55 10.15 4.92
C HIS A 204 12.86 8.96 5.60
N ALA A 205 11.84 8.39 4.94
CA ALA A 205 11.12 7.23 5.45
C ALA A 205 12.10 6.10 5.80
N LYS A 206 11.84 5.40 6.92
CA LYS A 206 12.65 4.26 7.35
C LYS A 206 12.59 3.11 6.34
N LEU A 207 11.41 2.94 5.74
CA LEU A 207 11.08 1.93 4.75
C LEU A 207 9.92 2.45 3.90
N TRP A 208 9.84 2.02 2.64
CA TRP A 208 8.62 2.11 1.84
C TRP A 208 8.36 0.80 1.11
N GLY A 209 7.08 0.54 0.81
CA GLY A 209 6.63 -0.75 0.31
C GLY A 209 5.51 -0.68 -0.71
N THR A 210 5.09 -1.86 -1.15
CA THR A 210 3.96 -2.07 -2.06
C THR A 210 3.06 -3.16 -1.50
N TYR A 211 1.79 -2.81 -1.32
CA TYR A 211 0.68 -3.70 -1.02
C TYR A 211 -0.03 -4.02 -2.35
N ILE A 212 0.00 -5.26 -2.81
CA ILE A 212 -0.33 -5.61 -4.19
C ILE A 212 -1.79 -6.08 -4.26
N ALA A 213 -2.68 -5.17 -4.69
CA ALA A 213 -4.12 -5.35 -4.78
C ALA A 213 -4.54 -6.09 -6.08
N HIS A 214 -3.92 -7.24 -6.33
CA HIS A 214 -4.00 -7.88 -7.64
C HIS A 214 -5.32 -8.63 -7.91
N GLU A 215 -5.97 -9.18 -6.89
CA GLU A 215 -7.22 -9.91 -7.08
C GLU A 215 -8.24 -9.08 -7.85
N TRP A 216 -8.46 -7.85 -7.38
CA TRP A 216 -9.36 -6.90 -8.02
C TRP A 216 -8.68 -6.27 -9.24
N TYR A 217 -7.53 -5.63 -9.10
CA TYR A 217 -7.05 -4.74 -10.16
C TYR A 217 -6.12 -5.38 -11.21
N GLY A 218 -5.70 -6.63 -11.02
CA GLY A 218 -4.83 -7.37 -11.96
C GLY A 218 -5.51 -7.85 -13.24
N GLY A 219 -6.83 -7.70 -13.35
CA GLY A 219 -7.61 -8.10 -14.53
C GLY A 219 -8.98 -8.68 -14.15
N MET A 220 -9.96 -8.54 -15.05
CA MET A 220 -11.37 -8.83 -14.76
C MET A 220 -11.73 -10.33 -14.76
N ARG A 221 -10.83 -11.21 -15.23
CA ARG A 221 -11.10 -12.65 -15.41
C ARG A 221 -10.01 -13.48 -14.74
N HIS A 222 -10.39 -14.35 -13.80
CA HIS A 222 -9.43 -15.20 -13.07
C HIS A 222 -8.72 -16.23 -13.95
N GLY A 223 -9.38 -16.72 -15.00
CA GLY A 223 -8.80 -17.70 -15.94
C GLY A 223 -7.93 -17.10 -17.04
N ASP A 224 -7.73 -15.79 -17.08
CA ASP A 224 -6.86 -15.15 -18.07
C ASP A 224 -5.39 -15.26 -17.64
N ILE A 225 -4.55 -15.84 -18.52
CA ILE A 225 -3.12 -16.00 -18.25
C ILE A 225 -2.39 -14.65 -18.12
N LEU A 226 -2.89 -13.58 -18.76
CA LEU A 226 -2.32 -12.25 -18.61
C LEU A 226 -2.48 -11.72 -17.19
N LYS A 227 -3.56 -12.10 -16.49
CA LYS A 227 -3.74 -11.73 -15.07
C LYS A 227 -2.56 -12.24 -14.24
N GLN A 228 -2.18 -13.52 -14.38
CA GLN A 228 -1.04 -14.05 -13.62
C GLN A 228 0.30 -13.43 -14.03
N LYS A 229 0.51 -13.17 -15.32
CA LYS A 229 1.73 -12.48 -15.79
C LYS A 229 1.85 -11.06 -15.25
N ARG A 230 0.73 -10.34 -15.09
CA ARG A 230 0.71 -9.01 -14.47
C ARG A 230 1.10 -9.06 -12.99
N LEU A 231 0.71 -10.09 -12.25
CA LEU A 231 1.14 -10.27 -10.86
C LEU A 231 2.66 -10.41 -10.77
N GLU A 232 3.23 -11.31 -11.58
CA GLU A 232 4.67 -11.52 -11.64
C GLU A 232 5.42 -10.23 -12.03
N LEU A 233 4.88 -9.51 -13.03
CA LEU A 233 5.43 -8.23 -13.47
C LEU A 233 5.31 -7.16 -12.38
N ALA A 234 4.21 -7.10 -11.62
CA ALA A 234 4.03 -6.14 -10.52
C ALA A 234 5.08 -6.31 -9.43
N TYR A 235 5.35 -7.56 -9.01
CA TYR A 235 6.42 -7.86 -8.06
C TYR A 235 7.79 -7.43 -8.58
N LYS A 236 8.14 -7.85 -9.80
CA LYS A 236 9.43 -7.52 -10.43
C LYS A 236 9.59 -6.01 -10.62
N TYR A 237 8.54 -5.33 -11.08
CA TYR A 237 8.52 -3.88 -11.25
C TYR A 237 8.74 -3.16 -9.92
N ALA A 238 7.98 -3.50 -8.87
CA ALA A 238 8.15 -2.92 -7.55
C ALA A 238 9.56 -3.15 -7.01
N TYR A 239 10.15 -4.32 -7.26
CA TYR A 239 11.51 -4.64 -6.84
C TYR A 239 12.55 -3.80 -7.57
N LEU A 240 12.45 -3.70 -8.90
CA LEU A 240 13.34 -2.86 -9.70
C LEU A 240 13.17 -1.36 -9.42
N ALA A 241 11.97 -0.95 -9.00
CA ALA A 241 11.69 0.42 -8.60
C ALA A 241 12.21 0.75 -7.19
N GLY A 242 12.66 -0.25 -6.41
CA GLY A 242 13.31 -0.08 -5.12
C GLY A 242 12.42 -0.30 -3.89
N SER A 243 11.22 -0.87 -4.05
CA SER A 243 10.34 -1.22 -2.92
C SER A 243 11.06 -2.16 -1.96
N GLN A 244 10.91 -1.97 -0.65
CA GLN A 244 11.56 -2.81 0.36
C GLN A 244 10.59 -3.83 0.97
N ALA A 245 9.28 -3.54 0.95
CA ALA A 245 8.24 -4.43 1.41
C ALA A 245 7.26 -4.79 0.29
N PHE A 246 6.88 -6.06 0.22
CA PHE A 246 5.99 -6.63 -0.78
C PHE A 246 4.97 -7.51 -0.08
N CYS A 247 3.70 -7.11 -0.10
CA CYS A 247 2.63 -7.86 0.51
C CYS A 247 1.56 -8.15 -0.55
N LEU A 248 1.23 -9.42 -0.79
CA LEU A 248 0.01 -9.73 -1.54
C LEU A 248 -1.18 -9.46 -0.65
N GLU A 249 -2.13 -8.66 -1.13
CA GLU A 249 -3.34 -8.35 -0.36
C GLU A 249 -4.35 -9.50 -0.35
N SER A 250 -4.49 -10.19 -1.48
CA SER A 250 -5.60 -11.09 -1.75
C SER A 250 -5.31 -12.07 -2.88
N GLY A 251 -6.08 -13.15 -2.94
CA GLY A 251 -6.04 -14.17 -3.99
C GLY A 251 -5.20 -15.42 -3.71
N ASP A 252 -4.37 -15.43 -2.67
CA ASP A 252 -3.65 -16.64 -2.24
C ASP A 252 -4.49 -17.52 -1.29
N GLU A 253 -5.31 -16.92 -0.42
CA GLU A 253 -6.21 -17.63 0.52
C GLU A 253 -7.42 -18.21 -0.19
N SER A 254 -8.12 -17.36 -0.93
CA SER A 254 -9.34 -17.59 -1.68
C SER A 254 -9.53 -16.39 -2.61
N LEU A 255 -10.50 -16.49 -3.52
CA LEU A 255 -10.88 -15.40 -4.42
C LEU A 255 -12.37 -15.11 -4.23
N GLU A 256 -12.72 -13.86 -4.04
CA GLU A 256 -14.08 -13.33 -3.91
C GLU A 256 -14.21 -12.01 -4.67
N SER A 257 -14.13 -12.08 -6.00
CA SER A 257 -14.23 -10.90 -6.87
C SER A 257 -14.97 -11.21 -8.16
N TYR A 258 -15.51 -10.15 -8.79
CA TYR A 258 -16.23 -10.23 -10.07
C TYR A 258 -17.39 -11.25 -10.10
N GLY A 259 -18.05 -11.44 -8.95
CA GLY A 259 -19.16 -12.39 -8.81
C GLY A 259 -18.74 -13.86 -8.79
N GLN A 260 -17.44 -14.14 -8.61
CA GLN A 260 -16.90 -15.49 -8.48
C GLN A 260 -16.39 -15.70 -7.06
N LYS A 261 -16.54 -16.94 -6.57
CA LYS A 261 -15.96 -17.40 -5.30
C LYS A 261 -15.20 -18.69 -5.53
N HIS A 262 -13.92 -18.70 -5.17
CA HIS A 262 -13.04 -19.86 -5.28
C HIS A 262 -12.29 -20.09 -3.97
N GLU A 263 -12.35 -21.33 -3.48
CA GLU A 263 -11.68 -21.74 -2.24
C GLU A 263 -10.17 -21.92 -2.42
N MET A 264 -9.44 -22.09 -1.31
CA MET A 264 -7.98 -22.13 -1.25
C MET A 264 -7.31 -23.12 -2.21
N ASP A 265 -7.90 -24.30 -2.41
CA ASP A 265 -7.33 -25.35 -3.26
C ASP A 265 -7.61 -25.15 -4.75
N HIS A 266 -8.39 -24.13 -5.12
CA HIS A 266 -8.70 -23.87 -6.51
C HIS A 266 -7.41 -23.53 -7.31
N PRO A 267 -7.27 -23.99 -8.58
CA PRO A 267 -6.09 -23.71 -9.40
C PRO A 267 -5.72 -22.23 -9.51
N TYR A 268 -6.69 -21.33 -9.45
CA TYR A 268 -6.42 -19.89 -9.48
C TYR A 268 -5.67 -19.42 -8.24
N CYS A 269 -6.06 -19.84 -7.04
CA CYS A 269 -5.37 -19.49 -5.80
C CYS A 269 -3.96 -20.12 -5.77
N GLN A 270 -3.81 -21.34 -6.32
CA GLN A 270 -2.51 -21.98 -6.50
C GLN A 270 -1.57 -21.15 -7.40
N GLN A 271 -2.08 -20.51 -8.46
CA GLN A 271 -1.28 -19.66 -9.34
C GLN A 271 -0.73 -18.42 -8.60
N TYR A 272 -1.51 -17.78 -7.74
CA TYR A 272 -1.01 -16.69 -6.89
C TYR A 272 0.15 -17.16 -6.01
N ARG A 273 -0.01 -18.31 -5.36
CA ARG A 273 1.04 -18.91 -4.50
C ARG A 273 2.30 -19.29 -5.29
N GLN A 274 2.15 -19.75 -6.54
CA GLN A 274 3.28 -20.03 -7.42
C GLN A 274 4.06 -18.76 -7.77
N VAL A 275 3.38 -17.64 -8.03
CA VAL A 275 4.04 -16.35 -8.29
C VAL A 275 4.77 -15.85 -7.04
N LEU A 276 4.13 -15.93 -5.86
CA LEU A 276 4.76 -15.60 -4.58
C LEU A 276 6.05 -16.39 -4.36
N GLN A 277 5.99 -17.72 -4.49
CA GLN A 277 7.15 -18.58 -4.31
C GLN A 277 8.25 -18.27 -5.33
N SER A 278 7.88 -18.12 -6.60
CA SER A 278 8.84 -17.81 -7.68
C SER A 278 9.55 -16.48 -7.44
N PHE A 279 8.82 -15.45 -7.00
CA PHE A 279 9.42 -14.17 -6.64
C PHE A 279 10.33 -14.29 -5.41
N ASN A 280 9.92 -15.05 -4.39
CA ASN A 280 10.72 -15.29 -3.19
C ASN A 280 12.07 -15.96 -3.53
N GLU A 281 12.05 -17.01 -4.35
CA GLU A 281 13.27 -17.69 -4.82
C GLU A 281 14.16 -16.78 -5.66
N TRP A 282 13.56 -15.85 -6.41
CA TRP A 282 14.30 -14.90 -7.25
C TRP A 282 15.01 -13.83 -6.42
N ILE A 283 14.32 -13.18 -5.47
CA ILE A 283 14.94 -12.11 -4.64
C ILE A 283 16.04 -12.63 -3.71
N GLN A 284 16.02 -13.93 -3.34
CA GLN A 284 17.08 -14.56 -2.56
C GLN A 284 18.38 -14.75 -3.37
N LYS A 285 18.28 -14.88 -4.69
CA LYS A 285 19.42 -15.07 -5.61
C LYS A 285 19.93 -13.75 -6.17
N ASP A 286 19.09 -12.71 -6.19
CA ASP A 286 19.45 -11.40 -6.73
C ASP A 286 20.30 -10.56 -5.74
N GLU A 287 21.13 -9.68 -6.29
CA GLU A 287 21.95 -8.75 -5.53
C GLU A 287 21.56 -7.29 -5.81
N ARG A 288 20.37 -6.89 -5.37
CA ARG A 288 19.94 -5.49 -5.49
C ARG A 288 20.80 -4.56 -4.62
N PRO A 289 21.39 -3.50 -5.20
CA PRO A 289 22.08 -2.47 -4.43
C PRO A 289 21.14 -1.74 -3.47
N ALA A 290 21.68 -1.31 -2.32
CA ALA A 290 20.93 -0.51 -1.36
C ALA A 290 20.56 0.88 -1.92
N GLY A 291 19.40 1.40 -1.47
CA GLY A 291 18.93 2.74 -1.82
C GLY A 291 18.10 2.81 -3.11
N GLY A 292 17.83 1.65 -3.73
CA GLY A 292 17.01 1.53 -4.92
C GLY A 292 17.64 2.11 -6.19
N PRO A 293 16.84 2.30 -7.25
CA PRO A 293 17.34 2.76 -8.55
C PRO A 293 17.82 4.20 -8.49
N LYS A 294 18.83 4.52 -9.30
CA LYS A 294 19.27 5.90 -9.54
C LYS A 294 18.22 6.60 -10.40
N ALA A 295 17.59 7.64 -9.84
CA ALA A 295 16.71 8.55 -10.57
C ALA A 295 17.41 9.91 -10.70
N LYS A 296 17.42 10.45 -11.92
CA LYS A 296 18.07 11.74 -12.26
C LYS A 296 17.11 12.80 -12.76
N VAL A 297 15.84 12.45 -12.90
CA VAL A 297 14.77 13.37 -13.26
C VAL A 297 13.76 13.32 -12.12
N ALA A 298 13.31 14.50 -11.69
CA ALA A 298 12.22 14.63 -10.73
C ALA A 298 11.16 15.58 -11.28
N PHE A 299 9.90 15.20 -11.12
CA PHE A 299 8.75 16.08 -11.35
C PHE A 299 8.25 16.58 -9.99
N VAL A 300 7.88 17.85 -9.93
CA VAL A 300 7.40 18.45 -8.69
C VAL A 300 5.88 18.31 -8.62
N GLN A 301 5.39 17.62 -7.61
CA GLN A 301 3.97 17.62 -7.25
C GLN A 301 3.62 18.96 -6.61
N GLY A 302 2.60 19.63 -7.17
CA GLY A 302 2.26 21.01 -6.85
C GLY A 302 1.83 21.23 -5.40
N ASN A 303 1.77 22.50 -4.99
CA ASN A 303 1.19 22.84 -3.70
C ASN A 303 -0.33 22.62 -3.73
N LEU A 304 -0.86 21.91 -2.74
CA LEU A 304 -2.28 21.50 -2.66
C LEU A 304 -2.74 20.64 -3.85
N ASP A 305 -1.80 20.03 -4.57
CA ASP A 305 -2.09 19.13 -5.68
C ASP A 305 -2.87 17.93 -5.16
N ALA A 306 -3.97 17.63 -5.85
CA ALA A 306 -4.92 16.59 -5.51
C ALA A 306 -4.98 15.49 -6.57
N PHE A 307 -4.06 15.52 -7.55
CA PHE A 307 -3.96 14.48 -8.55
C PHE A 307 -3.65 13.14 -7.87
N GLY A 308 -4.67 12.28 -7.83
CA GLY A 308 -4.56 10.97 -7.21
C GLY A 308 -3.86 9.94 -8.10
N GLY A 309 -3.90 10.09 -9.43
CA GLY A 309 -3.40 9.06 -10.37
C GLY A 309 -4.22 7.76 -10.39
N TRP A 310 -5.26 7.67 -9.57
CA TRP A 310 -6.21 6.57 -9.50
C TRP A 310 -7.53 7.01 -8.89
N GLY A 311 -8.63 6.41 -9.35
CA GLY A 311 -9.95 6.58 -8.74
C GLY A 311 -10.46 8.02 -8.83
N GLY A 312 -11.66 8.23 -8.26
CA GLY A 312 -12.24 9.56 -8.08
C GLY A 312 -12.78 10.18 -9.36
N SER A 313 -14.01 10.70 -9.30
CA SER A 313 -14.51 11.66 -10.28
C SER A 313 -14.33 13.10 -9.79
N SER A 314 -13.77 13.29 -8.61
CA SER A 314 -13.60 14.58 -7.95
C SER A 314 -12.38 14.62 -7.04
N LEU A 315 -11.89 15.83 -6.80
CA LEU A 315 -10.76 16.15 -5.94
C LEU A 315 -11.17 16.00 -4.47
N TRP A 316 -10.29 15.43 -3.66
CA TRP A 316 -10.46 15.31 -2.21
C TRP A 316 -11.77 14.63 -1.77
N SER A 317 -12.29 13.72 -2.59
CA SER A 317 -13.60 13.09 -2.37
C SER A 317 -14.72 14.11 -2.06
N GLN A 318 -14.69 15.30 -2.69
CA GLN A 318 -15.77 16.29 -2.63
C GLN A 318 -16.70 16.07 -3.82
N PHE A 319 -17.94 15.65 -3.59
CA PHE A 319 -18.83 15.19 -4.69
C PHE A 319 -19.77 16.26 -5.23
N GLU A 320 -19.89 17.39 -4.53
CA GLU A 320 -20.79 18.48 -4.86
C GLU A 320 -20.02 19.70 -5.35
N GLY A 321 -20.44 20.27 -6.49
CA GLY A 321 -19.86 21.50 -7.06
C GLY A 321 -18.79 21.28 -8.13
N GLU A 322 -18.91 22.00 -9.24
CA GLU A 322 -18.01 21.88 -10.40
C GLU A 322 -16.54 22.21 -10.09
N SER A 323 -16.30 23.02 -9.05
CA SER A 323 -14.95 23.40 -8.61
C SER A 323 -14.12 22.23 -8.08
N TRP A 324 -14.75 21.11 -7.75
CA TRP A 324 -14.08 19.89 -7.29
C TRP A 324 -13.86 18.87 -8.40
N GLY A 325 -14.24 19.18 -9.64
CA GLY A 325 -13.88 18.38 -10.80
C GLY A 325 -12.41 18.57 -11.19
N HIS A 326 -11.86 17.61 -11.94
CA HIS A 326 -10.53 17.77 -12.53
C HIS A 326 -10.51 18.94 -13.52
N SER A 327 -9.47 19.77 -13.42
CA SER A 327 -9.26 20.86 -14.36
C SER A 327 -7.81 20.90 -14.84
N VAL A 328 -7.36 22.05 -15.37
CA VAL A 328 -6.02 22.22 -15.96
C VAL A 328 -4.88 21.68 -15.08
N PRO A 329 -4.86 21.88 -13.73
CA PRO A 329 -3.82 21.32 -12.88
C PRO A 329 -3.76 19.79 -12.92
N GLU A 330 -4.88 19.09 -12.75
CA GLU A 330 -4.88 17.62 -12.79
C GLU A 330 -4.58 17.08 -14.18
N TYR A 331 -5.07 17.74 -15.23
CA TYR A 331 -4.76 17.34 -16.60
C TYR A 331 -3.30 17.61 -16.98
N SER A 332 -2.58 18.48 -16.27
CA SER A 332 -1.15 18.73 -16.53
C SER A 332 -0.28 17.48 -16.34
N TRP A 333 -0.72 16.54 -15.49
CA TRP A 333 -0.05 15.25 -15.28
C TRP A 333 -0.10 14.31 -16.50
N HIS A 334 -0.91 14.64 -17.52
CA HIS A 334 -0.88 13.94 -18.80
C HIS A 334 0.44 14.12 -19.55
N ILE A 335 1.32 15.02 -19.10
CA ILE A 335 2.70 15.14 -19.61
C ILE A 335 3.44 13.79 -19.58
N PHE A 336 3.12 12.89 -18.65
CA PHE A 336 3.70 11.55 -18.61
C PHE A 336 3.32 10.69 -19.81
N ASN A 337 2.16 10.93 -20.44
CA ASN A 337 1.76 10.28 -21.68
C ASN A 337 2.49 10.83 -22.91
N GLU A 338 3.13 12.00 -22.81
CA GLU A 338 3.96 12.56 -23.88
C GLU A 338 5.41 12.10 -23.76
N ILE A 339 5.88 11.92 -22.51
CA ILE A 339 7.22 11.44 -22.20
C ILE A 339 7.34 9.94 -22.50
N GLY A 340 6.30 9.16 -22.17
CA GLY A 340 6.20 7.74 -22.48
C GLY A 340 5.33 7.48 -23.70
N LYS A 341 5.83 6.72 -24.69
CA LYS A 341 5.15 6.55 -25.99
C LYS A 341 4.24 5.32 -26.10
N THR A 342 4.00 4.60 -25.01
CA THR A 342 3.23 3.35 -25.02
C THR A 342 2.17 3.30 -23.93
N ARG A 343 1.15 2.46 -24.15
CA ARG A 343 0.12 2.19 -23.15
C ARG A 343 0.75 1.37 -22.03
N HIS A 344 0.46 1.71 -20.78
CA HIS A 344 1.12 1.11 -19.61
C HIS A 344 0.71 -0.35 -19.41
N TRP A 345 1.69 -1.21 -19.09
CA TRP A 345 1.52 -2.67 -18.97
C TRP A 345 0.49 -3.11 -17.91
N SER A 346 0.24 -2.26 -16.92
CA SER A 346 -0.69 -2.54 -15.83
C SER A 346 -2.16 -2.35 -16.21
N ASP A 347 -2.46 -1.82 -17.40
CA ASP A 347 -3.84 -1.58 -17.83
C ASP A 347 -4.60 -2.93 -17.93
N PRO A 348 -5.65 -3.13 -17.13
CA PRO A 348 -6.35 -4.41 -17.06
C PRO A 348 -7.18 -4.72 -18.32
N ALA A 349 -7.43 -3.73 -19.18
CA ALA A 349 -8.16 -3.89 -20.43
C ALA A 349 -7.23 -4.20 -21.62
N LEU A 350 -5.92 -4.33 -21.41
CA LEU A 350 -4.97 -4.73 -22.46
C LEU A 350 -5.02 -6.22 -22.76
N PHE A 351 -4.94 -6.53 -24.06
CA PHE A 351 -4.68 -7.85 -24.62
C PHE A 351 -3.52 -7.66 -25.60
N GLY A 352 -2.38 -8.31 -25.37
CA GLY A 352 -1.09 -7.89 -25.93
C GLY A 352 -0.92 -8.07 -27.44
N GLU A 353 0.03 -7.30 -28.01
CA GLU A 353 1.05 -7.73 -28.99
C GLU A 353 2.19 -6.70 -29.14
N GLU A 354 2.01 -5.44 -28.71
CA GLU A 354 3.07 -4.42 -28.72
C GLU A 354 3.25 -3.76 -27.34
N ASP A 355 4.24 -4.23 -26.59
CA ASP A 355 4.57 -3.73 -25.25
C ASP A 355 6.07 -3.43 -25.17
N VAL A 356 6.44 -2.15 -25.29
CA VAL A 356 7.79 -1.65 -25.00
C VAL A 356 7.68 -0.64 -23.87
N SER A 357 8.62 -0.69 -22.91
CA SER A 357 8.56 0.15 -21.72
C SER A 357 8.60 1.65 -22.05
N ALA A 358 7.72 2.43 -21.44
CA ALA A 358 7.52 3.86 -21.68
C ALA A 358 8.52 4.77 -20.93
N PHE A 359 9.63 4.25 -20.41
CA PHE A 359 10.53 5.03 -19.55
C PHE A 359 11.22 6.18 -20.30
N PRO A 360 11.36 7.38 -19.68
CA PRO A 360 12.11 8.48 -20.27
C PRO A 360 13.58 8.12 -20.55
N ALA A 361 14.24 8.91 -21.41
CA ALA A 361 15.62 8.71 -21.87
C ALA A 361 16.70 8.64 -20.75
N TYR A 362 16.34 8.95 -19.50
CA TYR A 362 17.19 8.86 -18.31
C TYR A 362 16.79 7.73 -17.34
N GLY A 363 15.95 6.80 -17.80
CA GLY A 363 15.46 5.68 -17.00
C GLY A 363 14.30 6.10 -16.09
N GLN A 364 14.37 5.74 -14.82
CA GLN A 364 13.31 6.04 -13.86
C GLN A 364 13.37 7.50 -13.39
N PHE A 365 12.21 8.09 -13.13
CA PHE A 365 12.05 9.41 -12.53
C PHE A 365 11.41 9.30 -11.15
N ASP A 366 11.48 10.37 -10.35
CA ASP A 366 10.74 10.51 -9.10
C ASP A 366 9.67 11.59 -9.26
N ILE A 367 8.58 11.49 -8.50
CA ILE A 367 7.68 12.62 -8.25
C ILE A 367 7.90 13.05 -6.81
N VAL A 368 8.25 14.31 -6.60
CA VAL A 368 8.62 14.87 -5.29
C VAL A 368 7.66 16.00 -4.90
N PRO A 369 7.29 16.11 -3.62
CA PRO A 369 6.41 17.19 -3.15
C PRO A 369 7.09 18.56 -3.33
N ALA A 370 6.31 19.60 -3.65
CA ALA A 370 6.79 21.00 -3.73
C ALA A 370 7.44 21.51 -2.43
N LYS A 371 7.13 20.89 -1.29
CA LYS A 371 7.70 21.21 0.02
C LYS A 371 9.07 20.54 0.28
N ALA A 372 9.59 19.77 -0.67
CA ALA A 372 10.92 19.16 -0.58
C ALA A 372 12.00 20.21 -0.33
N LYS A 373 12.95 19.92 0.57
CA LYS A 373 14.03 20.86 0.89
C LYS A 373 15.07 20.82 -0.23
N ALA A 374 15.69 21.96 -0.52
CA ALA A 374 16.73 22.07 -1.57
C ALA A 374 17.86 21.03 -1.42
N LYS A 375 18.28 20.74 -0.18
CA LYS A 375 19.31 19.71 0.10
C LYS A 375 18.91 18.31 -0.37
N ASP A 376 17.61 18.00 -0.37
CA ASP A 376 17.08 16.68 -0.72
C ASP A 376 16.89 16.60 -2.25
N LEU A 377 16.62 17.73 -2.90
CA LEU A 377 16.57 17.87 -4.35
C LEU A 377 17.95 17.78 -5.02
N ALA A 378 19.03 18.14 -4.32
CA ALA A 378 20.41 18.09 -4.83
C ALA A 378 20.84 16.69 -5.33
N ARG A 379 20.10 15.63 -4.98
CA ARG A 379 20.32 14.28 -5.51
C ARG A 379 20.04 14.14 -7.01
N TYR A 380 19.16 15.00 -7.53
CA TYR A 380 18.77 15.05 -8.93
C TYR A 380 19.67 15.98 -9.75
N ASP A 381 20.41 16.87 -9.09
CA ASP A 381 21.45 17.67 -9.73
C ASP A 381 22.55 16.75 -10.29
N TYR A 382 23.04 17.09 -11.49
CA TYR A 382 24.12 16.41 -12.18
C TYR A 382 25.33 17.32 -12.29
#